data_AF-A0A7X8ZNA5-F1
#
_entry.id   AF-A0A7X8ZNA5-F1
#
_cell.length_a   1.000
_cell.length_b   1.000
_cell.length_c   1.000
_cell.angle_alpha   90.00
_cell.angle_beta   90.00
_cell.angle_gamma   90.00
#
_symmetry.space_group_name_H-M   'P 1'
#
loop_
_entity.id
_entity.type
_entity.pdbx_description
1 polymer ?
#
loop_
_entity_poly.entity_id
_entity_poly.type
_entity_poly.pdbx_seq_one_letter_code
_entity_poly.pdbx_strand_id
1 'polypeptide(L)'
;MHELAKELNNALQGTVAGEFLSQVGKRMYFPKGIVAQSAEAGAKAKTYNATVGLAVKDGNPMYLTDIYSQFVPSSFSPKEIFNYAPGGGDKELRALWHEYQIEKN
;
A
#
# COMPACT_ATOMS: atom_id res chain seq x y z
N MET A 1 -7.48 20.27 13.32
CA MET A 1 -6.81 19.61 12.17
C MET A 1 -5.71 18.72 12.74
N HIS A 2 -5.59 17.48 12.27
CA HIS A 2 -4.58 16.52 12.75
C HIS A 2 -3.16 16.99 12.44
N GLU A 3 -2.16 16.69 13.29
CA GLU A 3 -0.78 17.19 13.14
C GLU A 3 -0.13 16.79 11.81
N LEU A 4 -0.35 15.54 11.37
CA LEU A 4 0.15 15.08 10.06
C LEU A 4 -0.45 15.85 8.88
N ALA A 5 -1.73 16.24 8.97
CA ALA A 5 -2.34 17.07 7.93
C ALA A 5 -1.75 18.48 7.92
N LYS A 6 -1.43 19.05 9.10
CA LYS A 6 -0.73 20.34 9.19
C LYS A 6 0.67 20.26 8.57
N GLU A 7 1.44 19.23 8.89
CA GLU A 7 2.77 18.99 8.32
C GLU A 7 2.72 18.91 6.78
N LEU A 8 1.77 18.13 6.24
CA LEU A 8 1.55 18.00 4.80
C LEU A 8 1.12 19.32 4.14
N ASN A 9 0.21 20.06 4.78
CA ASN A 9 -0.22 21.37 4.27
C ASN A 9 0.92 22.40 4.28
N ASN A 10 1.77 22.40 5.31
CA ASN A 10 2.94 23.25 5.39
C ASN A 10 3.94 22.93 4.27
N ALA A 11 4.13 21.65 3.94
CA ALA A 11 4.98 21.23 2.82
C ALA A 11 4.46 21.70 1.45
N LEU A 12 3.16 22.00 1.33
CA LEU A 12 2.53 22.53 0.12
C LEU A 12 2.31 24.04 0.16
N GLN A 13 2.73 24.74 1.23
CA GLN A 13 2.49 26.17 1.40
C GLN A 13 3.17 26.99 0.30
N GLY A 14 2.44 27.94 -0.29
CA GLY A 14 2.94 28.78 -1.38
C GLY A 14 2.97 28.09 -2.75
N THR A 15 2.55 26.82 -2.84
CA THR A 15 2.39 26.11 -4.11
C THR A 15 0.97 26.25 -4.64
N VAL A 16 0.84 26.26 -5.97
CA VAL A 16 -0.47 26.22 -6.63
C VAL A 16 -1.27 24.98 -6.22
N ALA A 17 -0.60 23.83 -6.04
CA ALA A 17 -1.24 22.59 -5.60
C ALA A 17 -1.90 22.72 -4.21
N GLY A 18 -1.24 23.40 -3.26
CA GLY A 18 -1.80 23.65 -1.93
C GLY A 18 -3.05 24.52 -1.95
N GLU A 19 -3.09 25.53 -2.84
CA GLU A 19 -4.25 26.43 -3.00
C GLU A 19 -5.47 25.71 -3.56
N PHE A 20 -5.28 24.69 -4.39
CA PHE A 20 -6.37 23.89 -4.97
C PHE A 20 -6.99 22.86 -3.98
N LEU A 21 -6.41 22.67 -2.79
CA LEU A 21 -6.97 21.73 -1.82
C LEU A 21 -8.31 22.23 -1.27
N SER A 22 -9.34 21.40 -1.42
CA SER A 22 -10.62 21.62 -0.74
C SER A 22 -10.46 21.58 0.77
N GLN A 23 -11.48 22.03 1.50
CA GLN A 23 -11.51 21.92 2.97
C GLN A 23 -11.35 20.46 3.44
N VAL A 24 -11.86 19.49 2.67
CA VAL A 24 -11.65 18.06 2.95
C VAL A 24 -10.20 17.67 2.68
N GLY A 25 -9.64 18.07 1.53
CA GLY A 25 -8.24 17.81 1.16
C GLY A 25 -7.25 18.31 2.21
N LYS A 26 -7.44 19.53 2.73
CA LYS A 26 -6.63 20.12 3.81
C LYS A 26 -6.69 19.34 5.12
N ARG A 27 -7.65 18.44 5.31
CA ARG A 27 -7.77 17.59 6.51
C ARG A 27 -7.32 16.15 6.28
N MET A 28 -7.07 15.74 5.04
CA MET A 28 -6.63 14.38 4.72
C MET A 28 -5.15 14.20 5.06
N TYR A 29 -4.80 13.00 5.50
CA TYR A 29 -3.43 12.58 5.77
C TYR A 29 -3.36 11.06 5.77
N PHE A 30 -2.17 10.50 5.54
CA PHE A 30 -1.93 9.08 5.80
C PHE A 30 -1.63 8.87 7.28
N PRO A 31 -2.39 8.02 7.99
CA PRO A 31 -2.19 7.82 9.42
C PRO A 31 -0.84 7.14 9.70
N LYS A 32 -0.08 7.70 10.64
CA LYS A 32 1.01 7.00 11.33
C LYS A 32 0.39 6.14 12.46
N GLY A 33 1.09 5.08 12.90
CA GLY A 33 0.60 4.15 13.92
C GLY A 33 0.63 2.70 13.43
N ILE A 34 -0.46 1.96 13.62
CA ILE A 34 -0.54 0.52 13.33
C ILE A 34 -0.14 0.19 11.88
N VAL A 35 -0.54 1.03 10.91
CA VAL A 35 -0.16 0.87 9.50
C VAL A 35 1.35 0.99 9.30
N ALA A 36 1.97 2.03 9.89
CA ALA A 36 3.41 2.24 9.79
C ALA A 36 4.20 1.14 10.52
N GLN A 37 3.74 0.73 11.70
CA GLN A 37 4.34 -0.36 12.49
C GLN A 37 4.24 -1.71 11.76
N SER A 38 3.11 -2.00 11.12
CA SER A 38 2.93 -3.22 10.34
C SER A 38 3.83 -3.24 9.10
N ALA A 39 3.98 -2.09 8.42
CA ALA A 39 4.91 -1.95 7.29
C ALA A 39 6.37 -2.11 7.73
N GLU A 40 6.75 -1.51 8.87
CA GLU A 40 8.09 -1.66 9.45
C GLU A 40 8.37 -3.12 9.83
N ALA A 41 7.43 -3.79 10.47
CA ALA A 41 7.54 -5.21 10.81
C ALA A 41 7.67 -6.08 9.55
N GLY A 42 6.91 -5.80 8.49
CA GLY A 42 7.06 -6.47 7.20
C GLY A 42 8.46 -6.33 6.61
N ALA A 43 9.12 -5.19 6.81
CA ALA A 43 10.49 -4.96 6.35
C ALA A 43 11.55 -5.59 7.27
N LYS A 44 11.40 -5.47 8.59
CA LYS A 44 12.45 -5.74 9.57
C LYS A 44 12.30 -7.05 10.33
N ALA A 45 11.08 -7.53 10.57
CA ALA A 45 10.83 -8.74 11.36
C ALA A 45 11.06 -9.99 10.51
N LYS A 46 12.28 -10.55 10.57
CA LYS A 46 12.68 -11.71 9.75
C LYS A 46 12.28 -13.05 10.33
N THR A 47 12.04 -13.13 11.63
CA THR A 47 11.71 -14.39 12.32
C THR A 47 10.21 -14.47 12.66
N TYR A 48 9.67 -13.45 13.33
CA TYR A 48 8.26 -13.43 13.74
C TYR A 48 7.63 -12.07 13.45
N ASN A 49 6.63 -12.05 12.56
CA ASN A 49 5.81 -10.88 12.30
C ASN A 49 4.37 -11.15 12.78
N ALA A 50 4.05 -10.69 13.99
CA ALA A 50 2.73 -10.82 14.60
C ALA A 50 1.86 -9.55 14.44
N THR A 51 2.18 -8.68 13.47
CA THR A 51 1.44 -7.43 13.22
C THR A 51 0.46 -7.54 12.05
N VAL A 52 0.64 -8.55 11.20
CA VAL A 52 -0.15 -8.70 9.98
C VAL A 52 -1.54 -9.23 10.32
N GLY A 53 -2.59 -8.52 9.91
CA GLY A 53 -3.97 -8.98 9.97
C GLY A 53 -4.32 -10.02 8.90
N LEU A 54 -3.49 -11.05 8.74
CA LEU A 54 -3.63 -12.09 7.72
C LEU A 54 -3.15 -13.43 8.29
N ALA A 55 -3.87 -14.50 7.97
CA ALA A 55 -3.41 -15.85 8.29
C ALA A 55 -2.27 -16.24 7.34
N VAL A 56 -1.10 -16.56 7.89
CA VAL A 56 0.12 -16.87 7.13
C VAL A 56 0.66 -18.23 7.57
N LYS A 57 1.01 -19.07 6.60
CA LYS A 57 1.71 -20.34 6.79
C LYS A 57 2.95 -20.37 5.90
N ASP A 58 4.11 -20.70 6.48
CA ASP A 58 5.39 -20.79 5.76
C ASP A 58 5.70 -19.54 4.90
N GLY A 59 5.37 -18.36 5.43
CA GLY A 59 5.57 -17.07 4.76
C GLY A 59 4.61 -16.80 3.59
N ASN A 60 3.55 -17.58 3.42
CA ASN A 60 2.51 -17.40 2.40
C ASN A 60 1.14 -17.15 3.03
N PRO A 61 0.27 -16.33 2.41
CA PRO A 61 -1.12 -16.24 2.84
C PRO A 61 -1.76 -17.62 2.81
N MET A 62 -2.52 -17.94 3.84
CA MET A 62 -3.43 -19.08 3.79
C MET A 62 -4.58 -18.77 2.83
N TYR A 63 -5.02 -19.78 2.10
CA TYR A 63 -6.13 -19.68 1.16
C TYR A 63 -6.91 -20.99 1.13
N LEU A 64 -8.16 -20.92 0.67
CA LEU A 64 -8.97 -22.09 0.40
C LEU A 64 -8.68 -22.59 -1.01
N THR A 65 -8.36 -23.87 -1.14
CA THR A 65 -8.04 -24.49 -2.44
C THR A 65 -9.17 -24.33 -3.45
N ASP A 66 -10.42 -24.46 -2.99
CA ASP A 66 -11.60 -24.31 -3.85
C ASP A 66 -11.75 -22.91 -4.44
N ILE A 67 -11.20 -21.88 -3.77
CA ILE A 67 -11.14 -20.51 -4.27
C ILE A 67 -9.96 -20.35 -5.21
N TYR A 68 -8.77 -20.82 -4.82
CA TYR A 68 -7.56 -20.67 -5.64
C TYR A 68 -7.68 -21.42 -6.98
N SER A 69 -8.36 -22.56 -7.01
CA SER A 69 -8.57 -23.35 -8.23
C SER A 69 -9.49 -22.70 -9.27
N GLN A 70 -10.21 -21.63 -8.91
CA GLN A 70 -11.03 -20.86 -9.86
C GLN A 70 -10.20 -19.90 -10.72
N PHE A 71 -8.96 -19.62 -10.32
CA PHE A 71 -8.05 -18.77 -11.09
C PHE A 71 -7.37 -19.56 -12.21
N VAL A 72 -6.99 -18.87 -13.29
CA VAL A 72 -6.26 -19.50 -14.39
C VAL A 72 -4.97 -20.13 -13.85
N PRO A 73 -4.71 -21.43 -14.07
CA PRO A 73 -3.53 -22.09 -13.54
C PRO A 73 -2.25 -21.36 -13.92
N SER A 74 -1.35 -21.18 -12.94
CA SER A 74 -0.05 -20.51 -13.11
C SER A 74 -0.10 -19.04 -13.55
N SER A 75 -1.28 -18.40 -13.53
CA SER A 75 -1.39 -16.95 -13.84
C SER A 75 -0.87 -16.07 -12.72
N PHE A 76 -1.14 -16.46 -11.46
CA PHE A 76 -0.71 -15.74 -10.27
C PHE A 76 -0.38 -16.71 -9.14
N SER A 77 0.62 -16.33 -8.34
CA SER A 77 0.92 -16.98 -7.07
C SER A 77 -0.16 -16.66 -6.03
N PRO A 78 -0.30 -17.49 -4.98
CA PRO A 78 -1.21 -17.18 -3.88
C PRO A 78 -0.94 -15.82 -3.21
N LYS A 79 0.32 -15.37 -3.19
CA LYS A 79 0.69 -14.05 -2.64
C LYS A 79 0.11 -12.89 -3.43
N GLU A 80 0.06 -13.01 -4.75
CA GLU A 80 -0.45 -11.96 -5.62
C GLU A 80 -1.99 -11.86 -5.55
N ILE A 81 -2.67 -12.96 -5.20
CA ILE A 81 -4.13 -13.00 -5.09
C ILE A 81 -4.61 -12.66 -3.68
N PHE A 82 -4.02 -13.28 -2.64
CA PHE A 82 -4.59 -13.31 -1.30
C PHE A 82 -3.95 -12.32 -0.32
N ASN A 83 -2.84 -11.66 -0.70
CA ASN A 83 -2.36 -10.53 0.08
C ASN A 83 -3.19 -9.28 -0.22
N TYR A 84 -3.33 -8.42 0.78
CA TYR A 84 -3.81 -7.07 0.54
C TYR A 84 -2.80 -6.29 -0.30
N ALA A 85 -3.30 -5.59 -1.34
CA ALA A 85 -2.51 -4.60 -2.02
C ALA A 85 -2.13 -3.46 -1.03
N PRO A 86 -0.94 -2.87 -1.16
CA PRO A 86 -0.58 -1.70 -0.35
C PRO A 86 -1.58 -0.55 -0.59
N GLY A 87 -1.83 0.27 0.42
CA GLY A 87 -2.75 1.42 0.27
C GLY A 87 -2.34 2.41 -0.81
N GLY A 88 -1.05 2.45 -1.17
CA GLY A 88 -0.51 3.24 -2.29
C GLY A 88 -0.46 2.51 -3.63
N GLY A 89 -1.06 1.32 -3.75
CA GLY A 89 -0.93 0.42 -4.91
C GLY A 89 0.34 -0.44 -4.87
N ASP A 90 0.36 -1.47 -5.72
CA ASP A 90 1.54 -2.32 -5.89
C ASP A 90 2.73 -1.52 -6.44
N LYS A 91 3.90 -1.67 -5.82
CA LYS A 91 5.06 -0.82 -6.11
C LYS A 91 5.70 -1.16 -7.45
N GLU A 92 5.78 -2.45 -7.79
CA GLU A 92 6.38 -2.91 -9.03
C GLU A 92 5.52 -2.52 -10.22
N LEU A 93 4.20 -2.76 -10.12
CA LEU A 93 3.24 -2.34 -11.13
C LEU A 93 3.28 -0.82 -11.36
N ARG A 94 3.39 -0.02 -10.30
CA ARG A 94 3.51 1.45 -10.42
C ARG A 94 4.78 1.87 -11.14
N ALA A 95 5.90 1.18 -10.93
CA ALA A 95 7.15 1.46 -11.62
C ALA A 95 7.04 1.12 -13.11
N LEU A 96 6.58 -0.09 -13.43
CA LEU A 96 6.34 -0.54 -14.81
C LEU A 96 5.37 0.38 -15.56
N TRP A 97 4.29 0.81 -14.89
CA TRP A 97 3.32 1.73 -15.48
C TRP A 97 3.94 3.09 -15.79
N HIS A 98 4.77 3.61 -14.89
CA HIS A 98 5.45 4.88 -15.10
C HIS A 98 6.46 4.80 -16.26
N GLU A 99 7.22 3.71 -16.36
CA GLU A 99 8.12 3.44 -17.50
C GLU A 99 7.35 3.43 -18.82
N TYR A 100 6.24 2.70 -18.87
CA TYR A 100 5.36 2.67 -20.04
C TYR A 100 4.81 4.07 -20.40
N GLN A 101 4.42 4.86 -19.41
CA GLN A 101 3.97 6.24 -19.64
C GLN A 101 5.05 7.14 -20.22
N ILE A 102 6.33 6.94 -19.84
CA ILE A 102 7.46 7.69 -20.39
C ILE A 102 7.75 7.23 -21.82
N GLU A 103 7.74 5.93 -22.10
CA GLU A 103 8.00 5.40 -23.44
C GLU A 103 6.97 5.89 -24.47
N LYS A 104 5.71 6.02 -24.05
CA LYS A 104 4.61 6.42 -24.93
C LYS A 104 4.55 7.91 -25.26
N ASN A 105 5.12 8.78 -24.43
CA ASN A 105 5.02 10.25 -24.55
C ASN A 105 6.32 10.87 -25.09
#